data_AF-A0AAV8ZZA9-F1
#
_entry.id   AF-A0AAV8ZZA9-F1
#
_cell.length_a   1.000
_cell.length_b   1.000
_cell.length_c   1.000
_cell.angle_alpha   90.00
_cell.angle_beta   90.00
_cell.angle_gamma   90.00
#
_symmetry.space_group_name_H-M   'P 1'
#
loop_
_entity.id
_entity.type
_entity.pdbx_description
1 polymer ?
#
loop_
_entity_poly.entity_id
_entity_poly.type
_entity_poly.pdbx_seq_one_letter_code
_entity_poly.pdbx_strand_id
1 'polypeptide(L)' 'MKQGLKAIIKGRASINEKENLKYLNVDSLDVDLLVKNVHLNVKNIYRNNLILSEYIKNN' A
#
# COMPACT_ATOMS: atom_id res chain seq x y z
N MET A 1 11.88 14.31 16.67
CA MET A 1 10.83 13.35 17.10
C MET A 1 10.56 12.39 15.96
N LYS A 2 10.67 11.07 16.15
CA LYS A 2 10.26 10.08 15.14
C LYS A 2 8.73 10.11 15.05
N GLN A 3 8.20 10.52 13.89
CA GLN A 3 6.77 10.35 13.60
C GLN A 3 6.55 8.88 13.28
N GLY A 4 5.95 8.14 14.21
CA GLY A 4 5.61 6.73 14.03
C GLY A 4 4.14 6.58 13.68
N LEU A 5 3.85 5.81 12.63
CA LEU A 5 2.49 5.40 12.30
C LEU A 5 2.19 4.07 13.01
N LYS A 6 1.04 4.00 13.68
CA LYS A 6 0.55 2.74 14.26
C LYS A 6 -0.36 2.06 13.23
N ALA A 7 -0.07 0.80 12.96
CA ALA A 7 -0.85 -0.05 12.09
C ALA A 7 -1.20 -1.34 12.84
N ILE A 8 -2.43 -1.83 12.69
CA ILE A 8 -2.80 -3.19 13.04
C ILE A 8 -2.90 -3.97 11.73
N ILE A 9 -2.12 -5.04 11.64
CA ILE A 9 -2.13 -5.94 10.50
C ILE A 9 -2.76 -7.24 10.96
N LYS A 10 -3.83 -7.66 10.28
CA LYS A 10 -4.47 -8.96 10.46
C LYS A 10 -4.41 -9.70 9.15
N GLY A 11 -4.22 -11.01 9.19
CA GLY A 11 -4.15 -11.76 7.95
C GLY A 11 -4.23 -13.25 8.19
N ARG A 12 -4.48 -13.97 7.11
CA ARG A 12 -4.36 -15.41 7.06
C ARG A 12 -3.17 -15.73 6.19
N ALA A 13 -2.36 -16.66 6.68
CA ALA A 13 -1.29 -17.23 5.91
C ALA A 13 -1.42 -18.74 5.93
N SER A 14 -1.11 -19.35 4.80
CA SER A 14 -1.08 -20.80 4.62
C SER A 14 0.34 -21.22 4.26
N ILE A 15 0.63 -22.50 4.45
CA ILE A 15 1.86 -23.10 3.98
C ILE A 15 1.49 -23.99 2.80
N ASN A 16 2.05 -23.67 1.63
CA ASN A 16 1.92 -24.50 0.46
C ASN A 16 3.23 -25.26 0.24
N GLU A 17 3.14 -26.57 0.04
CA GLU A 17 4.28 -27.40 -0.33
C GLU A 17 4.28 -27.64 -1.84
N LYS A 18 5.41 -27.34 -2.49
CA LYS A 18 5.65 -27.67 -3.89
C LYS A 18 7.10 -28.11 -4.04
N GLU A 19 7.35 -29.20 -4.75
CA GLU A 19 8.71 -29.70 -5.04
C GLU A 19 9.56 -29.88 -3.76
N ASN A 20 8.97 -30.40 -2.67
CA ASN A 20 9.58 -30.54 -1.34
C ASN A 20 10.02 -29.23 -0.66
N LEU A 21 9.59 -28.08 -1.18
CA LEU A 21 9.82 -26.77 -0.57
C LEU A 21 8.52 -26.23 0.04
N LYS A 22 8.65 -25.65 1.25
CA LYS A 22 7.56 -25.00 1.97
C LYS A 22 7.55 -23.50 1.67
N TYR A 23 6.42 -23.01 1.17
CA TYR A 23 6.21 -21.60 0.87
C TYR A 23 5.16 -21.03 1.82
N LEU A 24 5.48 -19.91 2.46
CA LEU A 24 4.49 -19.13 3.20
C LEU A 24 3.69 -18.31 2.20
N ASN A 25 2.41 -18.65 2.05
CA ASN A 25 1.48 -17.90 1.23
C ASN A 25 0.65 -16.98 2.11
N VAL A 26 0.49 -15.72 1.71
CA VAL A 26 -0.42 -14.78 2.39
C VAL A 26 -1.75 -14.81 1.65
N ASP A 27 -2.76 -15.43 2.26
CA ASP A 27 -4.06 -15.66 1.62
C ASP A 27 -4.96 -14.41 1.70
N SER A 28 -4.84 -13.66 2.78
CA SER A 28 -5.57 -12.41 2.97
C SER A 28 -4.83 -11.51 3.95
N LEU A 29 -4.79 -10.21 3.65
CA LEU A 29 -4.16 -9.18 4.48
C LEU A 29 -5.14 -8.02 4.67
N ASP A 30 -5.44 -7.71 5.93
CA ASP A 30 -6.23 -6.57 6.37
C ASP A 30 -5.33 -5.64 7.17
N VAL A 31 -5.37 -4.35 6.84
CA VAL A 31 -4.48 -3.33 7.36
C VAL A 31 -5.32 -2.16 7.85
N ASP A 32 -5.35 -2.00 9.17
CA ASP A 32 -6.01 -0.89 9.83
C ASP A 32 -4.96 0.15 10.28
N LEU A 33 -5.08 1.36 9.74
CA LEU A 33 -4.12 2.46 9.93
C LEU A 33 -4.81 3.65 10.58
N LEU A 34 -4.51 3.89 11.85
CA LEU A 34 -4.96 5.10 12.53
C LEU A 34 -3.93 6.21 12.34
N VAL A 35 -4.20 7.12 11.39
CA VAL A 35 -3.38 8.30 11.15
C VAL A 35 -4.01 9.51 11.86
N LYS A 36 -3.37 10.01 12.93
CA LYS A 36 -3.89 11.17 13.68
C LYS A 36 -3.75 12.50 12.95
N ASN A 37 -2.68 12.68 12.17
CA ASN A 37 -2.43 13.88 11.37
C ASN A 37 -1.87 13.47 10.01
N VAL A 38 -2.57 13.82 8.93
CA VAL A 38 -2.13 13.56 7.56
C VAL A 38 -1.65 14.88 6.97
N HIS A 39 -0.33 15.09 6.93
CA HIS A 39 0.29 16.20 6.19
C HIS A 39 0.84 15.66 4.87
N LEU A 40 0.10 15.84 3.79
CA LEU A 40 0.55 15.49 2.44
C LEU A 40 1.25 16.70 1.83
N ASN A 41 2.57 16.62 1.69
CA ASN A 41 3.32 17.57 0.88
C ASN A 41 3.56 16.96 -0.50
N VAL A 42 2.80 17.39 -1.50
CA VAL A 42 2.93 16.91 -2.87
C VAL A 42 3.76 17.92 -3.67
N LYS A 43 5.00 17.55 -4.03
CA LYS A 43 5.78 18.26 -5.05
C LYS A 43 5.52 17.65 -6.43
N ASN A 44 5.48 18.49 -7.47
CA ASN A 44 5.25 18.09 -8.88
C ASN A 44 3.87 17.51 -9.20
N ILE A 45 2.81 18.15 -8.70
CA ILE A 45 1.39 17.83 -8.93
C ILE A 45 1.05 17.66 -10.44
N TYR A 46 1.75 18.37 -11.32
CA TYR A 46 1.51 18.32 -12.77
C TYR A 46 2.12 17.10 -13.49
N ARG A 47 3.18 16.47 -12.96
CA ARG A 47 3.88 15.36 -13.65
C ARG A 47 3.38 13.97 -13.25
N ASN A 48 2.64 13.84 -12.15
CA ASN A 48 2.25 12.55 -11.57
C ASN A 48 0.75 12.46 -11.21
N ASN A 49 -0.08 13.37 -11.70
CA ASN A 49 -1.53 13.22 -11.56
C ASN A 49 -2.08 12.44 -12.75
N LEU A 50 -2.55 11.21 -12.48
CA LEU A 50 -3.22 10.38 -13.47
C LEU A 50 -4.36 11.15 -14.16
N ILE A 51 -5.14 11.93 -13.39
CA ILE A 51 -6.27 12.73 -13.87
C ILE A 51 -5.83 13.83 -14.86
N LEU A 52 -4.72 14.53 -14.57
CA LEU A 52 -4.19 15.58 -15.46
C LEU A 52 -3.48 14.99 -16.67
N SER A 53 -2.78 13.87 -16.50
CA SER A 53 -2.17 13.13 -17.61
C SER A 53 -3.21 12.55 -18.56
N GLU A 54 -4.34 12.05 -18.06
CA GLU A 54 -5.46 11.59 -18.88
C GLU A 54 -6.14 12.75 -19.60
N TYR A 55 -6.37 13.88 -18.93
CA TYR A 55 -6.94 15.07 -19.57
C TYR A 55 -6.08 15.59 -20.73
N ILE A 56 -4.75 15.64 -20.55
CA ILE A 56 -3.79 16.06 -21.58
C ILE A 56 -3.66 15.01 -22.71
N LYS A 57 -3.88 13.72 -22.43
CA LYS A 57 -3.78 12.66 -23.44
C LYS A 57 -5.04 12.57 -24.31
N ASN A 58 -6.20 12.95 -23.77
CA ASN A 58 -7.50 12.85 -24.42
C ASN A 58 -8.00 14.17 -25.04
N ASN A 59 -7.18 15.22 -25.03
CA ASN A 59 -7.38 16.48 -25.76
C ASN A 59 -6.15 16.80 -26.59
#